data_AF-A0A9D8K060-F1
#
_entry.id   AF-A0A9D8K060-F1
#
_cell.length_a   1.000
_cell.length_b   1.000
_cell.length_c   1.000
_cell.angle_alpha   90.00
_cell.angle_beta   90.00
_cell.angle_gamma   90.00
#
_symmetry.space_group_name_H-M   'P 1'
#
loop_
_entity.id
_entity.type
_entity.pdbx_description
1 polymer ?
#
loop_
_entity_poly.entity_id
_entity_poly.type
_entity_poly.pdbx_seq_one_letter_code
_entity_poly.pdbx_strand_id
1 'polypeptide(L)'
;GSETAIGGTWQESASLGLLHFRLGEWDKANEVLQAALSAHEGSHNHAAINGCSFALGSLNLEQGNYLKAEELLLRSLEICQNGGNVIFELWVLPVLAELYLKMGQLDKAAEYVDRGFELMKPDQNWYGLPAPIYLAKGMLAAARKDWGTAAESFDKSIQINRQYQLPWDEARTLYERGLMYLARGRKADREKAHEDMDEALAIFQKVGARKDVEKVLRKKEMLGA
;
A
#
# COMPACT_ATOMS: atom_id res chain seq x y z
N GLY A 1 26.03 -30.32 -1.54
CA GLY A 1 26.12 -29.50 -2.75
C GLY A 1 24.80 -28.83 -2.99
N SER A 2 24.64 -27.61 -2.47
CA SER A 2 23.62 -26.64 -2.85
C SER A 2 23.98 -25.31 -2.18
N GLU A 3 25.19 -24.82 -2.48
CA GLU A 3 25.53 -23.41 -2.30
C GLU A 3 25.09 -22.69 -3.57
N THR A 4 23.88 -22.12 -3.55
CA THR A 4 23.53 -21.05 -4.48
C THR A 4 23.86 -19.74 -3.81
N ALA A 5 24.87 -19.08 -4.35
CA ALA A 5 25.32 -17.75 -3.98
C ALA A 5 24.23 -16.71 -4.31
N ILE A 6 23.27 -16.54 -3.41
CA ILE A 6 22.63 -15.31 -2.91
C ILE A 6 22.04 -15.80 -1.57
N GLY A 7 22.73 -15.49 -0.46
CA GLY A 7 22.51 -16.11 0.85
C GLY A 7 21.27 -15.60 1.57
N GLY A 8 20.08 -16.01 1.10
CA GLY A 8 18.84 -15.99 1.86
C GLY A 8 18.01 -17.19 1.41
N THR A 9 17.39 -17.93 2.33
CA THR A 9 16.45 -19.00 1.94
C THR A 9 15.31 -18.35 1.13
N TRP A 10 14.70 -19.06 0.19
CA TRP A 10 13.54 -18.55 -0.58
C TRP A 10 12.42 -17.98 0.31
N GLN A 11 12.39 -18.38 1.59
CA GLN A 11 11.54 -17.85 2.65
C GLN A 11 11.73 -16.35 2.93
N GLU A 12 12.88 -15.76 2.62
CA GLU A 12 13.20 -14.33 2.83
C GLU A 12 12.93 -13.45 1.59
N SER A 13 12.55 -14.07 0.47
CA SER A 13 12.50 -13.38 -0.83
C SER A 13 11.32 -12.40 -0.97
N ALA A 14 10.18 -12.66 -0.32
CA ALA A 14 9.04 -11.73 -0.33
C ALA A 14 9.37 -10.42 0.40
N SER A 15 10.02 -10.51 1.57
CA SER A 15 10.46 -9.35 2.35
C SER A 15 11.52 -8.54 1.60
N LEU A 16 12.49 -9.23 0.97
CA LEU A 16 13.52 -8.57 0.16
C LEU A 16 12.91 -7.88 -1.07
N GLY A 17 11.97 -8.54 -1.75
CA GLY A 17 11.24 -7.94 -2.86
C GLY A 17 10.43 -6.70 -2.45
N LEU A 18 9.75 -6.76 -1.30
CA LEU A 18 9.03 -5.60 -0.75
C LEU A 18 9.97 -4.46 -0.37
N LEU A 19 11.17 -4.77 0.13
CA LEU A 19 12.20 -3.76 0.41
C LEU A 19 12.67 -3.08 -0.88
N HIS A 20 13.01 -3.85 -1.93
CA HIS A 20 13.35 -3.27 -3.23
C HIS A 20 12.21 -2.42 -3.81
N PHE A 21 10.96 -2.89 -3.65
CA PHE A 21 9.77 -2.12 -4.03
C PHE A 21 9.72 -0.76 -3.31
N ARG A 22 9.82 -0.75 -1.97
CA ARG A 22 9.79 0.49 -1.15
C ARG A 22 10.98 1.42 -1.41
N LEU A 23 12.14 0.89 -1.81
CA LEU A 23 13.29 1.69 -2.23
C LEU A 23 13.15 2.26 -3.66
N GLY A 24 12.11 1.87 -4.40
CA GLY A 24 11.91 2.24 -5.79
C GLY A 24 12.78 1.45 -6.79
N GLU A 25 13.41 0.35 -6.36
CA GLU A 25 14.19 -0.57 -7.20
C GLU A 25 13.28 -1.61 -7.84
N TRP A 26 12.30 -1.13 -8.61
CA TRP A 26 11.18 -1.94 -9.13
C TRP A 26 11.61 -3.12 -10.00
N ASP A 27 12.65 -2.98 -10.82
CA ASP A 27 13.15 -4.07 -11.66
C ASP A 27 13.71 -5.22 -10.81
N LYS A 28 14.51 -4.90 -9.79
CA LYS A 28 15.03 -5.89 -8.83
C LYS A 28 13.92 -6.52 -8.00
N ALA A 29 12.94 -5.71 -7.58
CA ALA A 29 11.77 -6.22 -6.85
C ALA A 29 11.05 -7.27 -7.70
N ASN A 30 10.78 -6.97 -8.97
CA ASN A 30 10.14 -7.92 -9.89
C ASN A 30 10.98 -9.18 -10.09
N GLU A 31 12.28 -9.06 -10.35
CA GLU A 31 13.17 -10.22 -10.56
C GLU A 31 13.17 -11.17 -9.34
N VAL A 32 13.42 -10.64 -8.14
CA VAL A 32 13.48 -11.42 -6.90
C VAL A 32 12.13 -12.09 -6.61
N LEU A 33 11.03 -11.35 -6.73
CA LEU A 33 9.70 -11.87 -6.41
C LEU A 33 9.23 -12.92 -7.42
N GLN A 34 9.51 -12.75 -8.71
CA GLN A 34 9.14 -13.73 -9.75
C GLN A 34 9.94 -15.03 -9.59
N ALA A 35 11.26 -14.92 -9.33
CA ALA A 35 12.10 -16.08 -9.08
C ALA A 35 11.61 -16.87 -7.85
N ALA A 36 11.29 -16.16 -6.76
CA ALA A 36 10.77 -16.77 -5.54
C ALA A 36 9.39 -17.42 -5.72
N LEU A 37 8.48 -16.75 -6.42
CA LEU A 37 7.15 -17.30 -6.72
C LEU A 37 7.28 -18.61 -7.53
N SER A 38 8.10 -18.58 -8.58
CA SER A 38 8.35 -19.75 -9.44
C SER A 38 8.96 -20.92 -8.66
N ALA A 39 9.90 -20.65 -7.75
CA ALA A 39 10.50 -21.68 -6.90
C ALA A 39 9.48 -22.32 -5.94
N HIS A 40 8.44 -21.59 -5.56
CA HIS A 40 7.44 -22.05 -4.60
C HIS A 40 6.17 -22.67 -5.21
N GLU A 41 5.91 -22.48 -6.51
CA GLU A 41 4.69 -22.95 -7.17
C GLU A 41 4.47 -24.48 -7.12
N GLY A 42 5.53 -25.27 -6.92
CA GLY A 42 5.43 -26.72 -6.69
C GLY A 42 5.56 -27.16 -5.22
N SER A 43 5.80 -26.24 -4.28
CA SER A 43 6.24 -26.57 -2.91
C SER A 43 5.14 -26.59 -1.86
N HIS A 44 3.87 -26.33 -2.23
CA HIS A 44 2.74 -26.09 -1.31
C HIS A 44 3.05 -25.06 -0.19
N ASN A 45 4.08 -24.22 -0.37
CA ASN A 45 4.42 -23.17 0.59
C ASN A 45 3.51 -21.96 0.38
N HIS A 46 2.27 -22.09 0.83
CA HIS A 46 1.22 -21.08 0.69
C HIS A 46 1.62 -19.72 1.28
N ALA A 47 2.39 -19.69 2.37
CA ALA A 47 2.86 -18.44 2.96
C ALA A 47 3.81 -17.67 2.03
N ALA A 48 4.76 -18.35 1.40
CA ALA A 48 5.68 -17.72 0.46
C ALA A 48 4.98 -17.29 -0.83
N ILE A 49 4.09 -18.13 -1.37
CA ILE A 49 3.26 -17.78 -2.54
C ILE A 49 2.40 -16.55 -2.23
N ASN A 50 1.81 -16.49 -1.05
CA ASN A 50 1.02 -15.34 -0.59
C ASN A 50 1.85 -14.05 -0.58
N GLY A 51 2.99 -14.06 0.12
CA GLY A 51 3.85 -12.88 0.23
C GLY A 51 4.37 -12.38 -1.12
N CYS A 52 4.77 -13.30 -2.00
CA CYS A 52 5.25 -12.93 -3.34
C CYS A 52 4.11 -12.39 -4.22
N SER A 53 2.93 -13.02 -4.17
CA SER A 53 1.75 -12.57 -4.93
C SER A 53 1.30 -11.19 -4.47
N PHE A 54 1.25 -10.94 -3.16
CA PHE A 54 0.96 -9.63 -2.60
C PHE A 54 1.94 -8.56 -3.11
N ALA A 55 3.25 -8.79 -2.96
CA ALA A 55 4.26 -7.79 -3.32
C ALA A 55 4.31 -7.53 -4.85
N LEU A 56 4.16 -8.57 -5.67
CA LEU A 56 4.05 -8.40 -7.13
C LEU A 56 2.76 -7.68 -7.52
N GLY A 57 1.67 -7.95 -6.81
CA GLY A 57 0.38 -7.26 -7.00
C GLY A 57 0.50 -5.76 -6.71
N SER A 58 1.10 -5.39 -5.57
CA SER A 58 1.38 -4.00 -5.22
C SER A 58 2.30 -3.30 -6.24
N LEU A 59 3.34 -3.99 -6.72
CA LEU A 59 4.23 -3.46 -7.74
C LEU A 59 3.49 -3.20 -9.07
N ASN A 60 2.68 -4.17 -9.52
CA ASN A 60 1.88 -4.00 -10.74
C ASN A 60 0.85 -2.88 -10.60
N LEU A 61 0.28 -2.68 -9.40
CA LEU A 61 -0.61 -1.56 -9.12
C LEU A 61 0.10 -0.21 -9.31
N GLU A 62 1.29 -0.03 -8.72
CA GLU A 62 2.07 1.22 -8.88
C GLU A 62 2.53 1.45 -10.33
N GLN A 63 2.72 0.39 -11.11
CA GLN A 63 3.04 0.47 -12.54
C GLN A 63 1.83 0.72 -13.44
N GLY A 64 0.60 0.69 -12.91
CA GLY A 64 -0.63 0.85 -13.68
C GLY A 64 -1.12 -0.43 -14.39
N ASN A 65 -0.51 -1.58 -14.11
CA ASN A 65 -0.87 -2.89 -14.67
C ASN A 65 -2.05 -3.50 -13.90
N TYR A 66 -3.20 -2.83 -13.90
CA TYR A 66 -4.32 -3.13 -13.00
C TYR A 66 -4.86 -4.56 -13.10
N LEU A 67 -4.98 -5.12 -14.30
CA LEU A 67 -5.45 -6.50 -14.47
C LEU A 67 -4.50 -7.52 -13.84
N LYS A 68 -3.19 -7.30 -13.97
CA LYS A 68 -2.20 -8.20 -13.37
C LYS A 68 -2.14 -8.02 -11.85
N ALA A 69 -2.29 -6.79 -11.37
CA ALA A 69 -2.41 -6.51 -9.96
C ALA A 69 -3.63 -7.21 -9.34
N GLU A 70 -4.79 -7.16 -10.02
CA GLU A 70 -6.03 -7.83 -9.59
C GLU A 70 -5.83 -9.33 -9.42
N GLU A 71 -5.30 -10.00 -10.46
CA GLU A 71 -5.02 -11.44 -10.45
C GLU A 71 -4.14 -11.84 -9.25
N LEU A 72 -3.04 -11.13 -9.04
CA LEU A 72 -2.06 -11.43 -8.00
C LEU A 72 -2.58 -11.14 -6.58
N LEU A 73 -3.29 -10.03 -6.40
CA LEU A 73 -3.86 -9.65 -5.10
C LEU A 73 -5.03 -10.55 -4.72
N LEU A 74 -5.87 -10.97 -5.66
CA LEU A 74 -6.94 -11.94 -5.39
C LEU A 74 -6.38 -13.33 -5.07
N ARG A 75 -5.31 -13.77 -5.76
CA ARG A 75 -4.59 -15.01 -5.41
C ARG A 75 -4.06 -14.94 -3.97
N SER A 76 -3.49 -13.81 -3.57
CA SER A 76 -3.02 -13.59 -2.19
C SER A 76 -4.18 -13.62 -1.19
N LEU A 77 -5.27 -12.93 -1.47
CA LEU A 77 -6.47 -12.91 -0.62
C LEU A 77 -7.05 -14.32 -0.42
N GLU A 78 -7.20 -15.11 -1.49
CA GLU A 78 -7.71 -16.48 -1.44
C GLU A 78 -6.84 -17.37 -0.53
N ILE A 79 -5.52 -17.27 -0.64
CA ILE A 79 -4.60 -18.01 0.22
C ILE A 79 -4.77 -17.62 1.69
N CYS A 80 -4.91 -16.32 1.99
CA CYS A 80 -5.11 -15.84 3.35
C CYS A 80 -6.41 -16.36 3.95
N GLN A 81 -7.50 -16.34 3.17
CA GLN A 81 -8.81 -16.79 3.60
C GLN A 81 -8.86 -18.31 3.82
N ASN A 82 -8.31 -19.09 2.89
CA ASN A 82 -8.23 -20.55 3.03
C ASN A 82 -7.35 -20.97 4.21
N GLY A 83 -6.31 -20.19 4.52
CA GLY A 83 -5.43 -20.41 5.67
C GLY A 83 -5.93 -19.82 6.99
N GLY A 84 -7.02 -19.05 6.99
CA GLY A 84 -7.51 -18.32 8.17
C GLY A 84 -6.55 -17.24 8.70
N ASN A 85 -5.65 -16.71 7.88
CA ASN A 85 -4.65 -15.73 8.29
C ASN A 85 -5.17 -14.29 8.15
N VAL A 86 -5.85 -13.82 9.19
CA VAL A 86 -6.46 -12.48 9.25
C VAL A 86 -5.42 -11.36 9.13
N ILE A 87 -4.20 -11.53 9.64
CA ILE A 87 -3.16 -10.50 9.58
C ILE A 87 -2.76 -10.23 8.13
N PHE A 88 -2.56 -11.28 7.34
CA PHE A 88 -2.24 -11.12 5.93
C PHE A 88 -3.45 -10.64 5.12
N GLU A 89 -4.67 -11.05 5.47
CA GLU A 89 -5.88 -10.48 4.88
C GLU A 89 -5.91 -8.95 5.05
N LEU A 90 -5.63 -8.44 6.26
CA LEU A 90 -5.55 -7.00 6.56
C LEU A 90 -4.44 -6.25 5.79
N TRP A 91 -3.41 -6.93 5.29
CA TRP A 91 -2.41 -6.31 4.39
C TRP A 91 -2.90 -6.20 2.95
N VAL A 92 -3.66 -7.20 2.47
CA VAL A 92 -4.11 -7.28 1.07
C VAL A 92 -5.32 -6.38 0.80
N LEU A 93 -6.29 -6.36 1.71
CA LEU A 93 -7.54 -5.59 1.59
C LEU A 93 -7.36 -4.11 1.20
N PRO A 94 -6.49 -3.30 1.84
CA PRO A 94 -6.35 -1.90 1.50
C PRO A 94 -5.76 -1.68 0.09
N VAL A 95 -4.92 -2.61 -0.37
CA VAL A 95 -4.32 -2.55 -1.72
C VAL A 95 -5.35 -2.93 -2.79
N LEU A 96 -6.22 -3.92 -2.50
CA LEU A 96 -7.37 -4.21 -3.36
C LEU A 96 -8.34 -3.03 -3.42
N ALA A 97 -8.65 -2.41 -2.28
CA ALA A 97 -9.50 -1.22 -2.24
C ALA A 97 -8.93 -0.10 -3.14
N GLU A 98 -7.64 0.19 -3.02
CA GLU A 98 -6.97 1.16 -3.89
C GLU A 98 -7.00 0.77 -5.37
N LEU A 99 -6.70 -0.48 -5.71
CA LEU A 99 -6.79 -0.98 -7.08
C LEU A 99 -8.17 -0.68 -7.68
N TYR A 100 -9.24 -1.03 -6.96
CA TYR A 100 -10.60 -0.79 -7.43
C TYR A 100 -10.95 0.70 -7.48
N LEU A 101 -10.41 1.54 -6.58
CA LEU A 101 -10.52 3.00 -6.70
C LEU A 101 -9.85 3.51 -7.99
N LYS A 102 -8.65 3.03 -8.33
CA LYS A 102 -7.95 3.41 -9.58
C LYS A 102 -8.70 2.93 -10.83
N MET A 103 -9.46 1.83 -10.72
CA MET A 103 -10.35 1.33 -11.78
C MET A 103 -11.74 2.00 -11.79
N GLY A 104 -12.02 2.92 -10.87
CA GLY A 104 -13.32 3.59 -10.77
C GLY A 104 -14.46 2.74 -10.17
N GLN A 105 -14.15 1.56 -9.63
CA GLN A 105 -15.10 0.62 -9.03
C GLN A 105 -15.27 0.91 -7.53
N LEU A 106 -15.97 2.00 -7.21
CA LEU A 106 -16.10 2.49 -5.83
C LEU A 106 -16.82 1.51 -4.88
N ASP A 107 -17.76 0.72 -5.39
CA ASP A 107 -18.51 -0.24 -4.57
C ASP A 107 -17.64 -1.42 -4.15
N LYS A 108 -16.87 -1.99 -5.07
CA LYS A 108 -15.87 -3.02 -4.74
C LYS A 108 -14.82 -2.49 -3.77
N ALA A 109 -14.36 -1.25 -3.98
CA ALA A 109 -13.42 -0.64 -3.03
C ALA A 109 -14.01 -0.54 -1.62
N ALA A 110 -15.30 -0.20 -1.51
CA ALA A 110 -16.00 -0.16 -0.23
C ALA A 110 -16.08 -1.54 0.43
N GLU A 111 -16.40 -2.59 -0.32
CA GLU A 111 -16.47 -3.97 0.19
C GLU A 111 -15.15 -4.38 0.89
N TYR A 112 -13.99 -4.07 0.31
CA TYR A 112 -12.70 -4.41 0.92
C TYR A 112 -12.35 -3.54 2.14
N VAL A 113 -12.75 -2.26 2.12
CA VAL A 113 -12.60 -1.37 3.30
C VAL A 113 -13.46 -1.87 4.45
N ASP A 114 -14.73 -2.17 4.19
CA ASP A 114 -15.69 -2.64 5.19
C ASP A 114 -15.25 -3.99 5.77
N ARG A 115 -14.82 -4.93 4.90
CA ARG A 115 -14.22 -6.20 5.32
C ARG A 115 -13.02 -6.00 6.26
N GLY A 116 -12.17 -5.02 5.98
CA GLY A 116 -11.03 -4.69 6.84
C GLY A 116 -11.48 -4.29 8.25
N PHE A 117 -12.51 -3.46 8.36
CA PHE A 117 -13.07 -3.07 9.66
C PHE A 117 -13.83 -4.20 10.36
N GLU A 118 -14.49 -5.09 9.62
CA GLU A 118 -15.16 -6.27 10.19
C GLU A 118 -14.17 -7.25 10.84
N LEU A 119 -12.98 -7.41 10.26
CA LEU A 119 -11.93 -8.27 10.80
C LEU A 119 -11.31 -7.70 12.08
N MET A 120 -11.25 -6.37 12.21
CA MET A 120 -10.64 -5.70 13.34
C MET A 120 -11.58 -5.65 14.54
N LYS A 121 -11.41 -6.60 15.47
CA LYS A 121 -12.17 -6.63 16.72
C LYS A 121 -11.79 -5.46 17.66
N PRO A 122 -12.78 -4.73 18.25
CA PRO A 122 -12.50 -3.54 19.08
C PRO A 122 -11.71 -3.77 20.36
N ASP A 123 -11.72 -4.99 20.88
CA ASP A 123 -11.05 -5.40 22.12
C ASP A 123 -9.60 -5.86 21.90
N GLN A 124 -9.13 -5.88 20.65
CA GLN A 124 -7.79 -6.33 20.28
C GLN A 124 -6.91 -5.16 19.82
N ASN A 125 -5.63 -5.19 20.22
CA ASN A 125 -4.64 -4.29 19.68
C ASN A 125 -4.11 -4.83 18.35
N TRP A 126 -4.56 -4.24 17.25
CA TRP A 126 -4.11 -4.56 15.89
C TRP A 126 -2.81 -3.86 15.49
N TYR A 127 -2.14 -3.19 16.44
CA TYR A 127 -0.91 -2.43 16.23
C TYR A 127 -1.06 -1.41 15.08
N GLY A 128 -0.10 -1.34 14.16
CA GLY A 128 -0.14 -0.46 13.00
C GLY A 128 -1.04 -0.94 11.86
N LEU A 129 -1.60 -2.16 11.93
CA LEU A 129 -2.41 -2.76 10.86
C LEU A 129 -3.66 -1.96 10.45
N PRO A 130 -4.32 -1.19 11.34
CA PRO A 130 -5.45 -0.37 10.92
C PRO A 130 -5.07 0.82 10.02
N ALA A 131 -3.82 1.29 10.03
CA ALA A 131 -3.44 2.50 9.30
C ALA A 131 -3.68 2.41 7.77
N PRO A 132 -3.29 1.32 7.08
CA PRO A 132 -3.61 1.13 5.66
C PRO A 132 -5.12 1.06 5.37
N ILE A 133 -5.93 0.49 6.26
CA ILE A 133 -7.40 0.43 6.08
C ILE A 133 -8.00 1.84 6.21
N TYR A 134 -7.55 2.64 7.19
CA TYR A 134 -7.94 4.04 7.31
C TYR A 134 -7.48 4.89 6.11
N LEU A 135 -6.30 4.63 5.56
CA LEU A 135 -5.84 5.25 4.31
C LEU A 135 -6.82 4.94 3.16
N ALA A 136 -7.16 3.67 2.94
CA ALA A 136 -8.10 3.25 1.89
C ALA A 136 -9.49 3.87 2.10
N LYS A 137 -9.99 3.93 3.34
CA LYS A 137 -11.25 4.63 3.68
C LYS A 137 -11.17 6.11 3.34
N GLY A 138 -10.05 6.76 3.63
CA GLY A 138 -9.81 8.17 3.30
C GLY A 138 -9.86 8.42 1.79
N MET A 139 -9.18 7.57 1.01
CA MET A 139 -9.19 7.63 -0.46
C MET A 139 -10.59 7.41 -1.04
N LEU A 140 -11.34 6.43 -0.53
CA LEU A 140 -12.72 6.15 -0.94
C LEU A 140 -13.65 7.33 -0.64
N ALA A 141 -13.57 7.90 0.57
CA ALA A 141 -14.34 9.06 0.96
C ALA A 141 -14.00 10.29 0.08
N ALA A 142 -12.72 10.51 -0.21
CA ALA A 142 -12.27 11.56 -1.11
C ALA A 142 -12.82 11.38 -2.54
N ALA A 143 -12.82 10.14 -3.07
CA ALA A 143 -13.41 9.82 -4.36
C ALA A 143 -14.93 10.09 -4.39
N ARG A 144 -15.62 9.89 -3.27
CA ARG A 144 -17.04 10.23 -3.07
C ARG A 144 -17.28 11.71 -2.74
N LYS A 145 -16.23 12.54 -2.66
CA LYS A 145 -16.27 13.95 -2.24
C LYS A 145 -16.80 14.15 -0.81
N ASP A 146 -16.76 13.11 0.01
CA ASP A 146 -17.00 13.19 1.45
C ASP A 146 -15.71 13.64 2.15
N TRP A 147 -15.45 14.93 2.05
CA TRP A 147 -14.21 15.54 2.51
C TRP A 147 -14.01 15.46 4.03
N GLY A 148 -15.09 15.37 4.80
CA GLY A 148 -15.05 15.26 6.26
C GLY A 148 -14.52 13.89 6.66
N THR A 149 -15.20 12.83 6.21
CA THR A 149 -14.77 11.46 6.45
C THR A 149 -13.37 11.18 5.89
N ALA A 150 -13.04 11.76 4.74
CA ALA A 150 -11.71 11.63 4.15
C ALA A 150 -10.62 12.17 5.08
N ALA A 151 -10.75 13.42 5.53
CA ALA A 151 -9.78 14.06 6.43
C ALA A 151 -9.64 13.29 7.74
N GLU A 152 -10.74 12.92 8.39
CA GLU A 152 -10.71 12.15 9.64
C GLU A 152 -10.03 10.78 9.47
N SER A 153 -10.23 10.12 8.33
CA SER A 153 -9.63 8.81 8.07
C SER A 153 -8.14 8.93 7.80
N PHE A 154 -7.70 9.93 7.03
CA PHE A 154 -6.26 10.20 6.85
C PHE A 154 -5.58 10.57 8.18
N ASP A 155 -6.21 11.41 9.00
CA ASP A 155 -5.68 11.81 10.31
C ASP A 155 -5.47 10.60 11.24
N LYS A 156 -6.44 9.67 11.27
CA LYS A 156 -6.32 8.41 12.03
C LYS A 156 -5.18 7.54 11.50
N SER A 157 -5.04 7.41 10.19
CA SER A 157 -3.95 6.64 9.56
C SER A 157 -2.58 7.24 9.91
N ILE A 158 -2.41 8.58 9.82
CA ILE A 158 -1.18 9.28 10.21
C ILE A 158 -0.88 9.08 11.70
N GLN A 159 -1.88 9.22 12.58
CA GLN A 159 -1.70 9.03 14.03
C GLN A 159 -1.17 7.63 14.34
N ILE A 160 -1.76 6.60 13.74
CA ILE A 160 -1.33 5.20 13.93
C ILE A 160 0.07 4.99 13.38
N ASN A 161 0.37 5.48 12.17
CA ASN A 161 1.71 5.35 11.57
C ASN A 161 2.79 6.02 12.43
N ARG A 162 2.52 7.21 12.99
CA ARG A 162 3.42 7.89 13.93
C ARG A 162 3.61 7.10 15.23
N GLN A 163 2.53 6.59 15.80
CA GLN A 163 2.56 5.79 17.03
C GLN A 163 3.44 4.53 16.88
N TYR A 164 3.34 3.85 15.73
CA TYR A 164 4.07 2.61 15.45
C TYR A 164 5.36 2.81 14.65
N GLN A 165 5.78 4.06 14.43
CA GLN A 165 7.00 4.42 13.71
C GLN A 165 7.09 3.78 12.32
N LEU A 166 6.03 3.97 11.53
CA LEU A 166 5.88 3.48 10.15
C LEU A 166 6.05 4.64 9.14
N PRO A 167 7.28 5.15 8.92
CA PRO A 167 7.49 6.40 8.19
C PRO A 167 7.10 6.34 6.72
N TRP A 168 7.35 5.21 6.03
CA TRP A 168 6.97 5.09 4.62
C TRP A 168 5.43 5.14 4.46
N ASP A 169 4.71 4.45 5.35
CA ASP A 169 3.25 4.42 5.36
C ASP A 169 2.66 5.78 5.81
N GLU A 170 3.32 6.49 6.73
CA GLU A 170 2.98 7.88 7.10
C GLU A 170 3.08 8.83 5.91
N ALA A 171 4.23 8.83 5.22
CA ALA A 171 4.49 9.68 4.06
C ALA A 171 3.48 9.45 2.94
N ARG A 172 3.10 8.17 2.73
CA ARG A 172 2.07 7.80 1.77
C ARG A 172 0.71 8.39 2.14
N THR A 173 0.30 8.30 3.39
CA THR A 173 -0.98 8.88 3.84
C THR A 173 -0.98 10.40 3.74
N LEU A 174 0.13 11.06 4.11
CA LEU A 174 0.30 12.50 3.94
C LEU A 174 0.14 12.90 2.46
N TYR A 175 0.81 12.19 1.55
CA TYR A 175 0.70 12.45 0.12
C TYR A 175 -0.74 12.33 -0.39
N GLU A 176 -1.47 11.27 -0.03
CA GLU A 176 -2.88 11.08 -0.45
C GLU A 176 -3.83 12.12 0.18
N ARG A 177 -3.58 12.56 1.42
CA ARG A 177 -4.34 13.66 2.05
C ARG A 177 -4.07 14.99 1.33
N GLY A 178 -2.82 15.25 0.96
CA GLY A 178 -2.44 16.40 0.13
C GLY A 178 -3.15 16.38 -1.23
N LEU A 179 -3.23 15.23 -1.89
CA LEU A 179 -4.01 15.06 -3.12
C LEU A 179 -5.49 15.36 -2.93
N MET A 180 -6.09 14.91 -1.82
CA MET A 180 -7.48 15.20 -1.48
C MET A 180 -7.72 16.71 -1.29
N TYR A 181 -6.84 17.42 -0.58
CA TYR A 181 -6.95 18.87 -0.41
C TYR A 181 -6.93 19.62 -1.75
N LEU A 182 -6.06 19.20 -2.68
CA LEU A 182 -6.01 19.77 -4.03
C LEU A 182 -7.30 19.50 -4.81
N ALA A 183 -7.85 18.28 -4.70
CA ALA A 183 -9.10 17.92 -5.35
C ALA A 183 -10.32 18.68 -4.78
N ARG A 184 -10.31 18.98 -3.48
CA ARG A 184 -11.35 19.78 -2.81
C ARG A 184 -11.30 21.26 -3.22
N GLY A 185 -10.10 21.79 -3.48
CA GLY A 185 -9.89 23.04 -4.21
C GLY A 185 -10.21 24.33 -3.45
N ARG A 186 -10.38 24.31 -2.11
CA ARG A 186 -10.59 25.56 -1.35
C ARG A 186 -9.26 26.32 -1.23
N LYS A 187 -9.31 27.64 -1.11
CA LYS A 187 -8.11 28.47 -0.98
C LYS A 187 -7.22 28.04 0.20
N ALA A 188 -7.83 27.72 1.34
CA ALA A 188 -7.15 27.22 2.54
C ALA A 188 -6.59 25.79 2.39
N ASP A 189 -6.97 25.06 1.35
CA ASP A 189 -6.51 23.67 1.12
C ASP A 189 -5.16 23.63 0.43
N ARG A 190 -4.79 24.68 -0.33
CA ARG A 190 -3.50 24.73 -1.02
C ARG A 190 -2.34 24.69 -0.04
N GLU A 191 -2.43 25.47 1.03
CA GLU A 191 -1.39 25.51 2.07
C GLU A 191 -1.24 24.13 2.74
N LYS A 192 -2.36 23.53 3.18
CA LYS A 192 -2.36 22.18 3.75
C LYS A 192 -1.82 21.11 2.80
N ALA A 193 -2.17 21.19 1.52
CA ALA A 193 -1.66 20.27 0.52
C ALA A 193 -0.14 20.40 0.35
N HIS A 194 0.39 21.62 0.37
CA HIS A 194 1.82 21.85 0.30
C HIS A 194 2.54 21.34 1.54
N GLU A 195 2.02 21.62 2.74
CA GLU A 195 2.56 21.10 4.00
C GLU A 195 2.62 19.56 3.99
N ASP A 196 1.52 18.90 3.64
CA ASP A 196 1.44 17.43 3.55
C ASP A 196 2.44 16.86 2.54
N MET A 197 2.56 17.49 1.36
CA MET A 197 3.48 17.03 0.32
C MET A 197 4.96 17.29 0.69
N ASP A 198 5.26 18.37 1.40
CA ASP A 198 6.61 18.68 1.89
C ASP A 198 7.04 17.69 2.96
N GLU A 199 6.16 17.38 3.92
CA GLU A 199 6.41 16.39 4.96
C GLU A 199 6.56 14.99 4.35
N ALA A 200 5.66 14.58 3.44
CA ALA A 200 5.77 13.32 2.72
C ALA A 200 7.10 13.20 1.95
N LEU A 201 7.49 14.25 1.23
CA LEU A 201 8.75 14.29 0.48
C LEU A 201 9.97 14.10 1.38
N ALA A 202 10.02 14.84 2.50
CA ALA A 202 11.12 14.74 3.46
C ALA A 202 11.25 13.33 4.04
N ILE A 203 10.12 12.69 4.38
CA ILE A 203 10.11 11.32 4.89
C ILE A 203 10.54 10.33 3.80
N PHE A 204 9.99 10.42 2.58
CA PHE A 204 10.36 9.53 1.48
C PHE A 204 11.84 9.63 1.12
N GLN A 205 12.41 10.84 1.14
CA GLN A 205 13.86 11.04 0.96
C GLN A 205 14.66 10.35 2.07
N LYS A 206 14.24 10.47 3.33
CA LYS A 206 14.91 9.84 4.47
C LYS A 206 14.89 8.31 4.42
N VAL A 207 13.79 7.71 3.97
CA VAL A 207 13.66 6.24 3.84
C VAL A 207 14.17 5.71 2.50
N GLY A 208 14.65 6.57 1.60
CA GLY A 208 15.22 6.19 0.31
C GLY A 208 14.18 5.73 -0.73
N ALA A 209 12.93 6.14 -0.60
CA ALA A 209 11.84 5.74 -1.49
C ALA A 209 11.86 6.54 -2.81
N ARG A 210 12.78 6.18 -3.72
CA ARG A 210 13.10 6.98 -4.92
C ARG A 210 11.88 7.24 -5.81
N LYS A 211 11.06 6.21 -6.04
CA LYS A 211 9.87 6.32 -6.91
C LYS A 211 8.77 7.18 -6.30
N ASP A 212 8.60 7.13 -4.97
CA ASP A 212 7.68 8.01 -4.26
C ASP A 212 8.17 9.46 -4.26
N VAL A 213 9.49 9.70 -4.11
CA VAL A 213 10.09 11.03 -4.26
C VAL A 213 9.81 11.62 -5.65
N GLU A 214 10.06 10.86 -6.71
CA GLU A 214 9.76 11.25 -8.10
C GLU A 214 8.27 11.61 -8.26
N LYS A 215 7.38 10.78 -7.71
CA LYS A 215 5.91 10.95 -7.75
C LYS A 215 5.48 12.26 -7.07
N VAL A 216 5.97 12.54 -5.86
CA VAL A 216 5.65 13.77 -5.12
C VAL A 216 6.19 15.00 -5.84
N LEU A 217 7.44 14.98 -6.31
CA LEU A 217 8.05 16.12 -7.01
C LEU A 217 7.29 16.46 -8.29
N ARG A 218 7.01 15.45 -9.13
CA ARG A 218 6.22 15.64 -10.35
C ARG A 218 4.86 16.26 -10.05
N LYS A 219 4.20 15.82 -8.96
CA LYS A 219 2.90 16.38 -8.59
C LYS A 219 3.02 17.84 -8.16
N LYS A 220 4.04 18.19 -7.39
CA LYS A 220 4.30 19.58 -6.96
C LYS A 220 4.61 20.51 -8.13
N GLU A 221 5.39 20.06 -9.11
CA GLU A 221 5.68 20.82 -10.34
C GLU A 221 4.40 21.18 -11.09
N MET A 222 3.47 20.23 -11.22
CA MET A 222 2.16 20.47 -11.86
C MET A 222 1.26 21.45 -11.11
N LEU A 223 1.55 21.76 -9.84
CA LEU A 223 0.79 22.72 -9.02
C LEU A 223 1.40 24.12 -9.02
N GLY A 224 2.70 24.22 -9.30
CA GLY A 224 3.43 25.48 -9.41
C GLY A 224 3.47 26.07 -10.82
N ALA A 225 3.12 25.28 -11.84
CA ALA A 225 2.94 25.70 -13.23
C ALA A 225 1.50 26.17 -13.50
#